data_AF-A0A6I9N041-F1
#
_entry.id   AF-A0A6I9N041-F1
#
_cell.length_a   1.000
_cell.length_b   1.000
_cell.length_c   1.000
_cell.angle_alpha   90.00
_cell.angle_beta   90.00
_cell.angle_gamma   90.00
#
_symmetry.space_group_name_H-M   'P 1'
#
loop_
_entity.id
_entity.type
_entity.pdbx_description
1 polymer ?
#
loop_
_entity_poly.entity_id
_entity_poly.type
_entity_poly.pdbx_seq_one_letter_code
_entity_poly.pdbx_strand_id
1 'polypeptide(L)'
;IRIFARKPAIDAGQGQYALNKTGPILKFFEGYYSSKYPLPKSDQIALPDFNAGAMENWGLITYRETALLYDESFSSNSNKERIVTIIAHELAHM
;
A
#
# COMPACT_ATOMS: atom_id res chain seq x y z
N ILE A 1 -1.47 -0.43 11.00
CA ILE A 1 -1.11 -0.66 9.58
C ILE A 1 -1.05 -2.15 9.35
N ARG A 2 -1.76 -2.68 8.36
CA ARG A 2 -1.73 -4.11 7.99
C ARG A 2 -1.81 -4.24 6.47
N ILE A 3 -1.08 -5.22 5.93
CA ILE A 3 -1.11 -5.56 4.50
C ILE A 3 -1.76 -6.94 4.36
N PHE A 4 -2.79 -7.03 3.53
CA PHE A 4 -3.50 -8.26 3.21
C PHE A 4 -3.24 -8.65 1.76
N ALA A 5 -3.08 -9.94 1.50
CA ALA A 5 -2.95 -10.50 0.16
C ALA A 5 -3.28 -12.00 0.21
N ARG A 6 -3.19 -12.68 -0.93
CA ARG A 6 -3.26 -14.15 -0.99
C ARG A 6 -2.18 -14.75 -0.09
N LYS A 7 -2.51 -15.86 0.60
CA LYS A 7 -1.61 -16.55 1.53
C LYS A 7 -0.21 -16.81 0.93
N PRO A 8 -0.06 -17.35 -0.30
CA PRO A 8 1.27 -17.57 -0.87
C PRO A 8 2.11 -16.29 -1.05
N ALA A 9 1.47 -15.15 -1.36
CA ALA A 9 2.16 -13.88 -1.54
C ALA A 9 2.65 -13.29 -0.20
N ILE A 10 1.86 -13.47 0.87
CA ILE A 10 2.27 -13.11 2.23
C ILE A 10 3.39 -14.01 2.72
N ASP A 11 3.26 -15.32 2.52
CA ASP A 11 4.28 -16.30 2.93
C ASP A 11 5.61 -16.08 2.17
N ALA A 12 5.55 -15.58 0.92
CA ALA A 12 6.71 -15.16 0.12
C ALA A 12 7.27 -13.76 0.50
N GLY A 13 6.68 -13.07 1.48
CA GLY A 13 7.16 -11.76 1.95
C GLY A 13 6.87 -10.57 1.02
N GLN A 14 6.04 -10.75 -0.02
CA GLN A 14 5.84 -9.71 -1.04
C GLN A 14 5.13 -8.45 -0.53
N GLY A 15 4.44 -8.54 0.61
CA GLY A 15 3.80 -7.39 1.27
C GLY A 15 4.75 -6.54 2.13
N GLN A 16 5.98 -6.98 2.38
CA GLN A 16 6.90 -6.34 3.33
C GLN A 16 7.30 -4.93 2.88
N TYR A 17 7.47 -4.73 1.57
CA TYR A 17 7.81 -3.42 1.03
C TYR A 17 6.71 -2.38 1.30
N ALA A 18 5.45 -2.71 1.00
CA ALA A 18 4.31 -1.85 1.27
C ALA A 18 4.16 -1.54 2.77
N LEU A 19 4.30 -2.56 3.63
CA LEU A 19 4.26 -2.40 5.07
C LEU A 19 5.31 -1.40 5.57
N ASN A 20 6.55 -1.53 5.09
CA ASN A 20 7.68 -0.67 5.47
C ASN A 20 7.51 0.78 4.99
N LYS A 21 6.82 1.00 3.86
CA LYS A 21 6.63 2.35 3.29
C LYS A 21 5.42 3.09 3.84
N THR A 22 4.36 2.38 4.23
CA THR A 22 3.11 2.98 4.70
C THR A 22 3.30 3.87 5.92
N GLY A 23 4.03 3.41 6.94
CA GLY A 23 4.22 4.17 8.18
C GLY A 23 4.91 5.53 7.97
N PRO A 24 6.07 5.57 7.29
CA PRO A 24 6.72 6.83 6.93
C PRO A 24 5.85 7.77 6.08
N ILE A 25 5.08 7.25 5.11
CA ILE A 25 4.21 8.06 4.25
C ILE A 25 3.07 8.68 5.08
N LEU A 26 2.41 7.90 5.93
CA LEU A 26 1.37 8.43 6.83
C LEU A 26 1.93 9.54 7.73
N LYS A 27 3.08 9.31 8.37
CA LYS A 27 3.74 10.31 9.22
C LYS A 27 4.09 11.59 8.46
N PHE A 28 4.49 11.47 7.19
CA PHE A 28 4.71 12.62 6.33
C PHE A 28 3.43 13.41 6.11
N PHE A 29 2.32 12.75 5.74
CA PHE A 29 1.04 13.43 5.53
C PHE A 29 0.47 14.05 6.81
N GLU A 30 0.66 13.42 7.97
CA GLU A 30 0.24 14.00 9.25
C GLU A 30 0.93 15.34 9.53
N GLY A 31 2.24 15.42 9.23
CA GLY A 31 2.99 16.67 9.33
C GLY A 31 2.62 17.68 8.25
N TYR A 32 2.45 17.21 7.00
CA TYR A 32 2.16 18.06 5.85
C TYR A 32 0.78 18.72 5.93
N TYR A 33 -0.25 17.94 6.29
CA TYR A 33 -1.62 18.45 6.46
C TYR A 33 -1.88 19.06 7.84
N SER A 34 -0.91 18.94 8.77
CA SER A 34 -1.09 19.35 10.17
C SER A 34 -2.33 18.73 10.83
N SER A 35 -2.69 17.51 10.42
CA SER A 35 -3.84 16.76 10.89
C SER A 35 -3.45 15.31 11.09
N LYS A 36 -3.89 14.69 12.19
CA LYS A 36 -3.60 13.28 12.46
C LYS A 36 -4.42 12.38 11.56
N TYR A 37 -3.89 11.19 11.29
CA TYR A 37 -4.67 10.16 10.61
C TYR A 37 -5.96 9.87 11.42
N PRO A 38 -7.15 10.02 10.82
CA PRO A 38 -8.40 10.12 11.57
C PRO A 38 -8.93 8.75 12.05
N LEU A 39 -8.38 7.63 11.56
CA LEU A 39 -8.85 6.28 11.87
C LEU A 39 -7.88 5.52 12.78
N PRO A 40 -8.35 4.56 13.58
CA PRO A 40 -7.49 3.76 14.47
C PRO A 40 -6.62 2.74 13.71
N LYS A 41 -6.90 2.51 12.42
CA LYS A 41 -6.23 1.51 11.58
C LYS A 41 -6.18 1.93 10.12
N SER A 42 -5.14 1.46 9.44
CA SER A 42 -4.96 1.56 7.98
C SER A 42 -4.69 0.14 7.48
N ASP A 43 -5.67 -0.42 6.78
CA ASP A 43 -5.56 -1.72 6.13
C ASP A 43 -5.41 -1.50 4.61
N GLN A 44 -4.51 -2.26 3.98
CA GLN A 44 -4.29 -2.24 2.54
C GLN A 44 -4.36 -3.67 2.03
N ILE A 45 -5.15 -3.93 0.98
CA ILE A 45 -5.37 -5.27 0.45
C ILE A 45 -5.05 -5.38 -1.04
N ALA A 46 -4.26 -6.39 -1.39
CA ALA A 46 -3.97 -6.77 -2.76
C ALA A 46 -5.01 -7.77 -3.29
N LEU A 47 -5.69 -7.38 -4.37
CA LEU A 47 -6.72 -8.16 -5.05
C LEU A 47 -6.18 -8.66 -6.41
N PRO A 48 -6.37 -9.95 -6.74
CA PRO A 48 -5.85 -10.55 -7.98
C PRO A 48 -6.47 -9.93 -9.24
N ASP A 49 -7.80 -9.77 -9.25
CA ASP A 49 -8.56 -9.25 -10.40
C ASP A 49 -9.17 -7.90 -10.09
N PHE A 50 -8.35 -6.85 -10.11
CA PHE A 50 -8.79 -5.47 -9.86
C PHE A 50 -8.45 -4.54 -11.03
N ASN A 51 -9.48 -4.13 -11.77
CA ASN A 51 -9.34 -3.34 -12.99
C ASN A 51 -8.93 -1.88 -12.73
N ALA A 52 -9.37 -1.28 -11.63
CA ALA A 52 -9.19 0.15 -11.36
C ALA A 52 -7.78 0.52 -10.84
N GLY A 53 -6.88 -0.44 -10.63
CA GLY A 53 -5.53 -0.17 -10.14
C GLY A 53 -5.47 -0.06 -8.62
N ALA A 54 -6.07 0.98 -8.05
CA ALA A 54 -6.29 1.14 -6.61
C ALA A 54 -7.59 1.93 -6.32
N MET A 55 -8.05 1.92 -5.07
CA MET A 55 -9.22 2.68 -4.62
C MET A 55 -9.13 3.00 -3.12
N GLU A 56 -9.35 4.26 -2.79
CA GLU A 56 -9.12 4.92 -1.52
C GLU A 56 -10.23 4.72 -0.47
N ASN A 57 -10.79 3.51 -0.35
CA ASN A 57 -11.83 3.28 0.67
C ASN A 57 -11.26 3.51 2.08
N TRP A 58 -11.91 4.39 2.86
CA TRP A 58 -11.35 4.92 4.11
C TRP A 58 -11.12 3.79 5.15
N GLY A 59 -9.86 3.55 5.49
CA GLY A 59 -9.44 2.50 6.43
C GLY A 59 -9.35 1.08 5.86
N LEU A 60 -9.65 0.88 4.57
CA LEU A 60 -9.40 -0.37 3.81
C LEU A 60 -9.13 -0.06 2.34
N ILE A 61 -7.89 0.29 2.02
CA ILE A 61 -7.51 0.65 0.66
C ILE A 61 -7.33 -0.63 -0.16
N THR A 62 -7.92 -0.69 -1.35
CA THR A 62 -7.84 -1.85 -2.24
C THR A 62 -6.90 -1.58 -3.39
N TYR A 63 -6.07 -2.55 -3.75
CA TYR A 63 -5.08 -2.45 -4.83
C TYR A 63 -5.16 -3.68 -5.71
N ARG A 64 -4.79 -3.55 -6.98
CA ARG A 64 -4.34 -4.71 -7.77
C ARG A 64 -3.02 -5.22 -7.23
N GLU A 65 -2.74 -6.52 -7.37
CA GLU A 65 -1.51 -7.12 -6.82
C GLU A 65 -0.23 -6.38 -7.22
N THR A 66 -0.08 -6.04 -8.50
CA THR A 66 1.10 -5.34 -9.03
C THR A 66 1.26 -3.90 -8.53
N ALA A 67 0.26 -3.36 -7.82
CA ALA A 67 0.29 -2.01 -7.24
C ALA A 67 0.60 -2.01 -5.73
N LEU A 68 0.65 -3.18 -5.08
CA LEU A 68 0.93 -3.30 -3.65
C LEU A 68 2.05 -4.31 -3.33
N LEU A 69 2.11 -5.42 -4.06
CA LEU A 69 3.05 -6.51 -3.83
C LEU A 69 4.36 -6.27 -4.58
N TYR A 70 5.48 -6.49 -3.89
CA TYR A 70 6.83 -6.36 -4.42
C TYR A 70 7.63 -7.63 -4.15
N ASP A 71 8.19 -8.22 -5.20
CA ASP A 71 9.09 -9.37 -5.11
C ASP A 71 10.52 -8.91 -5.42
N GLU A 72 11.45 -9.01 -4.46
CA GLU A 72 12.82 -8.54 -4.64
C GLU A 72 13.60 -9.34 -5.69
N SER A 73 13.22 -10.59 -5.95
CA SER A 73 13.91 -11.46 -6.91
C SER A 73 13.45 -11.25 -8.36
N PHE A 74 12.22 -10.75 -8.57
CA PHE A 74 11.61 -10.63 -9.90
C PHE A 74 11.18 -9.21 -10.28
N SER A 75 10.87 -8.34 -9.32
CA SER A 75 10.33 -7.01 -9.58
C SER A 75 11.44 -6.02 -9.91
N SER A 76 11.19 -5.16 -10.89
CA SER A 76 12.15 -4.12 -11.28
C SER A 76 12.13 -2.93 -10.32
N ASN A 77 13.14 -2.05 -10.43
CA ASN A 77 13.12 -0.75 -9.76
C ASN A 77 11.93 0.12 -10.18
N SER A 78 11.47 0.03 -11.43
CA SER A 78 10.27 0.76 -11.88
C SER A 78 8.99 0.21 -11.23
N ASN A 79 8.91 -1.09 -10.95
CA ASN A 79 7.83 -1.64 -10.14
C ASN A 79 7.89 -1.08 -8.71
N LYS A 80 9.08 -1.03 -8.11
CA LYS A 80 9.31 -0.51 -6.75
C LYS A 80 8.86 0.95 -6.59
N GLU A 81 9.19 1.79 -7.58
CA GLU A 81 8.75 3.19 -7.67
C GLU A 81 7.24 3.29 -7.85
N ARG A 82 6.68 2.51 -8.79
CA ARG A 82 5.24 2.50 -9.06
C ARG A 82 4.41 2.12 -7.83
N ILE A 83 4.85 1.12 -7.07
CA ILE A 83 4.14 0.67 -5.86
C ILE A 83 4.14 1.79 -4.82
N VAL A 84 5.30 2.41 -4.54
CA VAL A 84 5.35 3.45 -3.50
C VAL A 84 4.59 4.71 -3.87
N THR A 85 4.55 5.07 -5.16
CA THR A 85 3.80 6.22 -5.67
C THR A 85 2.29 5.98 -5.59
N ILE A 86 1.81 4.78 -5.92
CA ILE A 86 0.39 4.43 -5.76
C ILE A 86 0.01 4.39 -4.28
N ILE A 87 0.79 3.76 -3.40
CA ILE A 87 0.54 3.78 -1.96
C ILE A 87 0.45 5.23 -1.44
N ALA A 88 1.35 6.10 -1.87
CA ALA A 88 1.31 7.51 -1.49
C ALA A 88 0.07 8.25 -2.03
N HIS A 89 -0.36 7.95 -3.26
CA HIS A 89 -1.58 8.50 -3.85
C HIS A 89 -2.81 8.16 -3.01
N GLU A 90 -3.02 6.86 -2.72
CA GLU A 90 -4.19 6.44 -1.94
C GLU A 90 -4.16 6.96 -0.50
N LEU A 91 -2.98 7.04 0.12
CA LEU A 91 -2.84 7.59 1.48
C LEU A 91 -3.03 9.10 1.53
N ALA A 92 -2.85 9.82 0.43
CA ALA A 92 -3.09 11.27 0.37
C ALA A 92 -4.59 11.61 0.45
N HIS A 93 -5.47 10.66 0.10
CA HIS A 93 -6.92 10.82 0.23
C HIS A 93 -7.44 10.69 1.68
N MET A 94 -6.59 10.27 2.62
CA MET A 94 -7.00 9.83 3.96
C MET A 94 -7.07 10.92 5.03
#